data_AF-A0A2A5B586-F1
#
_entry.id   AF-A0A2A5B586-F1
#
_cell.length_a   1.000
_cell.length_b   1.000
_cell.length_c   1.000
_cell.angle_alpha   90.00
_cell.angle_beta   90.00
_cell.angle_gamma   90.00
#
_symmetry.space_group_name_H-M   'P 1'
#
loop_
_entity.id
_entity.type
_entity.pdbx_description
1 polymer ?
#
loop_
_entity_poly.entity_id
_entity_poly.type
_entity_poly.pdbx_seq_one_letter_code
_entity_poly.pdbx_strand_id
1 'polypeptide(L)'
;MKRLWLASLLLMTFNVYAQNFTLTWVNATEREDGSELLQSDIAHHKLRDSETGTIIIDNIEGTLTSYIYNFPTGVYIASMTTVDSDGRESAYSPFLNFESVTDSETLPVIVEPPTSPQQVIITITVDVETTP
;
A
#
# COMPACT_ATOMS: atom_id res chain seq x y z
N MET A 1 -29.71 -54.40 -3.15
CA MET A 1 -29.12 -53.74 -4.35
C MET A 1 -28.66 -52.34 -3.93
N LYS A 2 -27.35 -52.08 -3.91
CA LYS A 2 -26.78 -50.78 -3.50
C LYS A 2 -26.85 -49.81 -4.68
N ARG A 3 -27.54 -48.68 -4.53
CA ARG A 3 -27.50 -47.58 -5.49
C ARG A 3 -26.33 -46.67 -5.10
N LEU A 4 -25.26 -46.71 -5.89
CA LEU A 4 -24.19 -45.71 -5.83
C LEU A 4 -24.73 -44.43 -6.48
N TRP A 5 -24.94 -43.38 -5.70
CA TRP A 5 -25.12 -42.04 -6.24
C TRP A 5 -23.74 -41.46 -6.53
N LEU A 6 -23.40 -41.32 -7.81
CA LEU A 6 -22.20 -40.63 -8.24
C LEU A 6 -22.45 -39.13 -8.04
N ALA A 7 -21.97 -38.56 -6.94
CA ALA A 7 -21.89 -37.11 -6.80
C ALA A 7 -20.83 -36.62 -7.80
N SER A 8 -21.28 -36.09 -8.94
CA SER A 8 -20.41 -35.39 -9.88
C SER A 8 -19.97 -34.08 -9.21
N LEU A 9 -18.74 -34.07 -8.71
CA LEU A 9 -18.10 -32.87 -8.17
C LEU A 9 -17.78 -31.96 -9.37
N LEU A 10 -18.63 -30.96 -9.60
CA LEU A 10 -18.34 -29.87 -10.53
C LEU A 10 -17.16 -29.07 -9.97
N LEU A 11 -15.94 -29.32 -10.46
CA LEU A 11 -14.79 -28.46 -10.22
C LEU A 11 -15.00 -27.16 -10.99
N MET A 12 -15.61 -26.15 -10.36
CA MET A 12 -15.51 -24.78 -10.85
C MET A 12 -14.07 -24.31 -10.59
N THR A 13 -13.32 -24.08 -11.67
CA THR A 13 -12.03 -23.39 -11.59
C THR A 13 -12.32 -21.91 -11.35
N PHE A 14 -11.97 -21.40 -10.17
CA PHE A 14 -11.91 -19.96 -9.92
C PHE A 14 -10.54 -19.47 -10.38
N ASN A 15 -10.50 -18.59 -11.36
CA ASN A 15 -9.29 -17.82 -11.64
C ASN A 15 -9.14 -16.79 -10.52
N VAL A 16 -8.02 -16.83 -9.79
CA VAL A 16 -7.66 -15.80 -8.82
C VAL A 16 -6.65 -14.89 -9.50
N TYR A 17 -7.06 -13.67 -9.82
CA TYR A 17 -6.16 -12.62 -10.29
C TYR A 17 -5.68 -11.84 -9.07
N ALA A 18 -4.39 -11.95 -8.73
CA ALA A 18 -3.77 -11.14 -7.69
C ALA A 18 -2.96 -10.02 -8.37
N GLN A 19 -3.37 -8.77 -8.19
CA GLN A 19 -2.59 -7.61 -8.60
C GLN A 19 -1.76 -7.17 -7.39
N ASN A 20 -0.44 -7.19 -7.53
CA ASN A 20 0.46 -6.74 -6.48
C ASN A 20 0.89 -5.31 -6.78
N PHE A 21 0.68 -4.43 -5.80
CA PHE A 21 1.17 -3.06 -5.82
C PHE A 21 2.41 -2.99 -4.94
N THR A 22 3.53 -2.59 -5.54
CA THR A 22 4.75 -2.26 -4.83
C THR A 22 4.69 -0.79 -4.44
N LEU A 23 4.39 -0.53 -3.16
CA LEU A 23 4.53 0.78 -2.54
C LEU A 23 6.02 1.01 -2.27
N THR A 24 6.55 2.17 -2.60
CA THR A 24 7.91 2.59 -2.27
C THR A 24 7.90 3.98 -1.70
N TRP A 25 8.79 4.26 -0.76
CA TRP A 25 8.86 5.59 -0.18
C TRP A 25 10.26 6.01 0.27
N VAL A 26 10.41 7.31 0.55
CA VAL A 26 11.62 7.89 1.15
C VAL A 26 11.28 8.38 2.54
N ASN A 27 12.01 7.89 3.55
CA ASN A 27 11.84 8.31 4.93
C ASN A 27 12.31 9.76 5.13
N ALA A 28 11.56 10.50 5.95
CA ALA A 28 11.96 11.83 6.39
C ALA A 28 13.21 11.74 7.28
N THR A 29 14.05 12.76 7.24
CA THR A 29 15.26 12.87 8.08
C THR A 29 15.08 13.80 9.27
N GLU A 30 13.92 14.46 9.37
CA GLU A 30 13.58 15.40 10.44
C GLU A 30 12.12 15.18 10.89
N ARG A 31 11.85 15.52 12.14
CA ARG A 31 10.50 15.63 12.71
C ARG A 31 9.90 16.98 12.32
N GLU A 32 8.60 17.14 12.59
CA GLU A 32 7.87 18.37 12.31
C GLU A 32 8.33 19.57 13.14
N ASP A 33 8.94 19.32 14.30
CA ASP A 33 9.58 20.36 15.13
C ASP A 33 11.01 20.71 14.67
N GLY A 34 11.50 20.07 13.59
CA GLY A 34 12.83 20.27 13.02
C GLY A 34 13.94 19.52 13.74
N SER A 35 13.63 18.68 14.73
CA SER A 35 14.61 17.78 15.34
C SER A 35 14.96 16.62 14.39
N GLU A 36 16.16 16.07 14.53
CA GLU A 36 16.62 14.95 13.71
C GLU A 36 15.72 13.71 13.91
N LEU A 37 15.43 13.01 12.81
CA LEU A 37 14.73 11.73 12.81
C LEU A 37 15.64 10.68 12.19
N LEU A 38 16.12 9.74 13.00
CA LEU A 38 16.91 8.62 12.52
C LEU A 38 16.02 7.46 12.09
N GLN A 39 16.53 6.64 11.18
CA GLN A 39 15.86 5.41 10.76
C GLN A 39 15.53 4.47 11.94
N SER A 40 16.39 4.45 12.97
CA SER A 40 16.19 3.69 14.21
C SER A 40 15.06 4.22 15.08
N ASP A 41 14.64 5.47 14.86
CA ASP A 41 13.58 6.11 15.62
C ASP A 41 12.20 5.82 15.02
N ILE A 42 12.15 5.22 13.83
CA ILE A 42 10.89 4.88 13.16
C ILE A 42 10.44 3.49 13.62
N ALA A 43 9.27 3.43 14.27
CA ALA A 43 8.67 2.17 14.68
C ALA A 43 7.96 1.48 13.50
N HIS A 44 7.04 2.19 12.85
CA HIS A 44 6.26 1.68 11.73
C HIS A 44 5.64 2.81 10.90
N HIS A 45 5.16 2.45 9.71
CA HIS A 45 4.34 3.31 8.87
C HIS A 45 2.90 2.78 8.78
N LYS A 46 1.98 3.70 8.49
CA LYS A 46 0.58 3.40 8.22
C LYS A 46 0.20 3.95 6.86
N LEU A 47 -0.56 3.16 6.10
CA LEU A 47 -1.22 3.65 4.89
C LEU A 47 -2.69 3.91 5.23
N ARG A 48 -3.18 5.09 4.87
CA ARG A 48 -4.53 5.55 5.19
C ARG A 48 -5.20 6.09 3.95
N ASP A 49 -6.52 5.97 3.92
CA ASP A 49 -7.35 6.75 3.01
C ASP A 49 -7.25 8.23 3.42
N SER A 50 -6.85 9.09 2.48
CA SER A 50 -6.55 10.50 2.75
C SER A 50 -7.79 11.34 3.00
N GLU A 51 -8.97 10.91 2.54
CA GLU A 51 -10.21 11.66 2.73
C GLU A 51 -10.86 11.33 4.07
N THR A 52 -10.87 10.05 4.42
CA THR A 52 -11.57 9.53 5.60
C THR A 52 -10.65 9.30 6.80
N GLY A 53 -9.33 9.21 6.59
CA GLY A 53 -8.34 8.82 7.61
C GLY A 53 -8.36 7.34 7.97
N THR A 54 -9.19 6.54 7.29
CA THR A 54 -9.36 5.11 7.54
C THR A 54 -8.05 4.39 7.29
N ILE A 55 -7.66 3.49 8.20
CA ILE A 55 -6.43 2.70 8.06
C ILE A 55 -6.65 1.64 6.98
N ILE A 56 -5.79 1.66 5.96
CA ILE A 56 -5.70 0.62 4.93
C ILE A 56 -4.67 -0.42 5.36
N ILE A 57 -3.51 0.03 5.85
CA ILE A 57 -2.43 -0.81 6.38
C ILE A 57 -1.92 -0.18 7.68
N ASP A 58 -1.91 -0.94 8.77
CA ASP A 58 -1.66 -0.38 10.12
C ASP A 58 -0.21 -0.52 10.60
N ASN A 59 0.56 -1.46 10.06
CA ASN A 59 1.88 -1.76 10.62
C ASN A 59 2.85 -2.22 9.53
N ILE A 60 3.36 -1.26 8.76
CA ILE A 60 4.49 -1.49 7.84
C ILE A 60 5.77 -1.25 8.65
N GLU A 61 6.66 -2.24 8.72
CA GLU A 61 7.88 -2.15 9.54
C GLU A 61 8.70 -0.90 9.21
N GLY A 62 9.13 -0.16 10.25
CA GLY A 62 9.77 1.14 10.10
C GLY A 62 11.07 1.12 9.29
N THR A 63 11.78 0.00 9.27
CA THR A 63 13.03 -0.18 8.50
C THR A 63 12.81 -0.36 7.00
N LEU A 64 11.57 -0.58 6.56
CA LEU A 64 11.26 -0.74 5.16
C LEU A 64 11.12 0.62 4.47
N THR A 65 11.42 0.61 3.18
CA THR A 65 11.13 1.69 2.23
C THR A 65 10.37 1.18 1.01
N SER A 66 9.91 -0.08 1.09
CA SER A 66 9.10 -0.74 0.08
C SER A 66 8.18 -1.78 0.73
N TYR A 67 6.97 -1.92 0.22
CA TYR A 67 5.97 -2.87 0.71
C TYR A 67 5.05 -3.32 -0.42
N ILE A 68 4.84 -4.63 -0.53
CA ILE A 68 3.93 -5.21 -1.53
C ILE A 68 2.57 -5.43 -0.88
N TYR A 69 1.52 -4.89 -1.49
CA TYR A 69 0.15 -5.07 -1.04
C TYR A 69 -0.79 -5.37 -2.21
N ASN A 70 -1.77 -6.23 -1.99
CA ASN A 70 -2.82 -6.53 -2.94
C ASN A 70 -4.05 -5.69 -2.59
N PHE A 71 -4.24 -4.58 -3.32
CA PHE A 71 -5.39 -3.72 -3.14
C PHE A 71 -6.63 -4.36 -3.79
N PRO A 72 -7.77 -4.42 -3.09
CA PRO A 72 -9.03 -4.73 -3.73
C PRO A 72 -9.33 -3.75 -4.87
N THR A 73 -10.07 -4.21 -5.88
CA THR A 73 -10.50 -3.34 -6.98
C THR A 73 -11.27 -2.12 -6.45
N GLY A 74 -10.87 -0.94 -6.91
CA GLY A 74 -11.42 0.33 -6.45
C GLY A 74 -10.49 1.51 -6.72
N VAL A 75 -11.01 2.72 -6.51
CA VAL A 75 -10.24 3.97 -6.57
C VAL A 75 -9.76 4.30 -5.15
N TYR A 76 -8.49 4.65 -5.03
CA TYR A 76 -7.84 4.97 -3.76
C TYR A 76 -7.20 6.34 -3.81
N ILE A 77 -7.42 7.10 -2.74
CA ILE A 77 -6.67 8.32 -2.44
C ILE A 77 -5.94 8.04 -1.13
N ALA A 78 -4.66 7.70 -1.20
CA ALA A 78 -3.91 7.19 -0.06
C ALA A 78 -2.83 8.17 0.40
N SER A 79 -2.63 8.27 1.70
CA SER A 79 -1.52 8.97 2.33
C SER A 79 -0.84 8.06 3.35
N MET A 80 0.43 8.32 3.62
CA MET A 80 1.22 7.59 4.61
C MET A 80 1.50 8.48 5.81
N THR A 81 1.49 7.87 6.99
CA THR A 81 2.02 8.46 8.22
C THR A 81 3.11 7.57 8.78
N THR A 82 4.04 8.19 9.50
CA THR A 82 5.15 7.51 10.18
C THR A 82 4.94 7.63 11.68
N VAL A 83 5.08 6.52 12.40
CA VAL A 83 5.03 6.47 13.85
C VAL A 83 6.44 6.24 14.39
N ASP A 84 6.89 7.12 15.27
CA ASP A 84 8.19 7.00 15.93
C ASP A 84 8.18 5.97 17.07
N SER A 85 9.36 5.67 17.63
CA SER A 85 9.56 4.77 18.76
C SER A 85 8.96 5.27 20.07
N ASP A 86 8.63 6.57 20.17
CA ASP A 86 7.90 7.18 21.28
C ASP A 86 6.37 7.13 21.08
N GLY A 87 5.89 6.60 19.95
CA GLY A 87 4.48 6.50 19.59
C GLY A 87 3.85 7.78 19.02
N ARG A 88 4.66 8.78 18.65
CA ARG A 88 4.19 10.00 17.96
C ARG A 88 3.98 9.69 16.49
N GLU A 89 2.81 10.04 15.97
CA GLU A 89 2.46 9.88 14.56
C GLU A 89 2.64 11.21 13.82
N SER A 90 3.26 11.17 12.64
CA SER A 90 3.43 12.33 11.77
C SER A 90 2.11 12.82 11.18
N ALA A 91 2.13 14.02 10.61
CA ALA A 91 1.15 14.43 9.61
C ALA A 91 1.18 13.50 8.40
N TYR A 92 0.08 13.56 7.65
CA TYR A 92 -0.07 12.84 6.39
C TYR A 92 0.96 13.32 5.37
N SER A 93 1.55 12.37 4.63
CA SER A 93 2.23 12.65 3.37
C SER A 93 1.27 13.32 2.38
N PRO A 94 1.81 13.93 1.30
CA PRO A 94 1.03 14.15 0.09
C PRO A 94 0.27 12.89 -0.30
N PHE A 95 -0.97 13.07 -0.78
CA PHE A 95 -1.81 11.96 -1.19
C PHE A 95 -1.38 11.43 -2.55
N LEU A 96 -1.61 10.13 -2.76
CA LEU A 96 -1.46 9.43 -4.01
C LEU A 96 -2.82 8.93 -4.46
N ASN A 97 -3.20 9.25 -5.69
CA ASN A 97 -4.42 8.74 -6.32
C ASN A 97 -4.07 7.61 -7.28
N PHE A 98 -4.72 6.45 -7.13
CA PHE A 98 -4.56 5.31 -8.03
C PHE A 98 -5.84 4.48 -8.09
N GLU A 99 -5.98 3.70 -9.15
CA GLU A 99 -7.08 2.78 -9.32
C GLU A 99 -6.53 1.35 -9.37
N SER A 100 -7.08 0.48 -8.53
CA SER A 100 -6.90 -0.96 -8.68
C SER A 100 -8.03 -1.49 -9.54
N VAL A 101 -7.66 -2.04 -10.69
CA VAL A 101 -8.57 -2.65 -11.66
C VAL A 101 -8.30 -4.14 -11.74
N THR A 102 -9.36 -4.94 -11.85
CA THR A 102 -9.24 -6.41 -11.98
C THR A 102 -8.74 -6.83 -13.37
N ASP A 103 -8.74 -5.92 -14.34
CA ASP A 103 -8.26 -6.12 -15.70
C ASP A 103 -7.08 -5.20 -16.01
N SER A 104 -6.04 -5.77 -16.61
CA SER A 104 -4.79 -5.10 -16.96
C SER A 104 -4.99 -3.93 -17.91
N GLU A 105 -5.12 -2.72 -17.38
CA GLU A 105 -4.75 -1.51 -18.10
C GLU A 105 -3.72 -0.73 -17.30
N THR A 106 -2.58 -0.46 -17.93
CA THR A 106 -1.48 0.33 -17.37
C THR A 106 -1.90 1.81 -17.29
N LEU A 107 -2.13 2.32 -16.08
CA LEU A 107 -2.35 3.75 -15.87
C LEU A 107 -1.02 4.49 -15.63
N PRO A 108 -0.75 5.61 -16.32
CA PRO A 108 0.38 6.47 -15.99
C PRO A 108 0.11 7.22 -14.68
N VAL A 109 0.93 7.01 -13.66
CA VAL A 109 0.93 7.79 -12.41
C VAL A 109 1.62 9.14 -12.66
N ILE A 110 0.93 10.25 -12.38
CA ILE A 110 1.50 11.61 -12.45
C ILE A 110 2.05 11.95 -11.06
N VAL A 111 3.34 12.29 -11.00
CA VAL A 111 4.06 12.65 -9.76
C VAL A 111 4.32 14.16 -9.74
N GLU A 112 3.92 14.88 -8.70
CA GLU A 112 4.40 16.25 -8.44
C GLU A 112 5.68 16.22 -7.58
N PRO A 113 6.66 17.11 -7.85
CA PRO A 113 7.91 17.16 -7.10
C PRO A 113 7.71 17.73 -5.67
N PRO A 114 8.40 17.17 -4.66
CA PRO A 114 8.30 17.63 -3.27
C PRO A 114 8.97 19.00 -3.08
N THR A 115 8.37 19.85 -2.23
CA THR A 115 8.90 21.17 -1.87
C THR A 115 9.35 21.27 -0.40
N SER A 116 9.32 20.19 0.39
CA SER A 116 9.66 20.21 1.83
C SER A 116 10.44 18.96 2.31
N PRO A 117 11.49 19.12 3.15
CA PRO A 117 12.30 18.01 3.68
C PRO A 117 11.61 17.17 4.77
N GLN A 118 10.41 17.55 5.22
CA GLN A 118 9.69 16.91 6.33
C GLN A 118 8.70 15.83 5.88
N GLN A 119 8.59 15.55 4.57
CA GLN A 119 7.52 14.72 4.02
C GLN A 119 8.03 13.40 3.45
N VAL A 120 7.28 12.33 3.73
CA VAL A 120 7.47 11.03 3.10
C VAL A 120 6.96 11.10 1.66
N ILE A 121 7.78 10.68 0.69
CA ILE A 121 7.41 10.59 -0.73
C ILE A 121 6.94 9.17 -0.99
N ILE A 122 5.75 8.96 -1.55
CA ILE A 122 5.23 7.63 -1.90
C ILE A 122 5.21 7.47 -3.41
N THR A 123 5.64 6.31 -3.91
CA THR A 123 5.53 5.89 -5.31
C THR A 123 4.95 4.49 -5.38
N ILE A 124 4.15 4.21 -6.41
CA ILE A 124 3.52 2.90 -6.63
C ILE A 124 3.94 2.34 -7.98
N THR A 125 4.42 1.10 -7.97
CA THR A 125 4.67 0.29 -9.17
C THR A 125 3.72 -0.90 -9.16
N VAL A 126 3.10 -1.22 -10.29
CA VAL A 126 2.18 -2.36 -10.43
C VAL A 126 2.89 -3.48 -11.18
N ASP A 127 3.08 -4.62 -10.51
CA ASP A 127 3.63 -5.82 -11.12
C ASP A 127 2.48 -6.76 -11.49
N VAL A 128 2.26 -6.95 -12.80
CA VAL A 128 1.26 -7.88 -13.31
C VAL A 128 1.93 -9.24 -13.51
N GLU A 129 1.69 -10.19 -12.61
CA GLU A 129 2.02 -11.59 -12.88
C GLU A 129 0.96 -12.17 -13.83
N THR A 130 1.31 -12.29 -15.11
CA THR A 130 0.53 -13.10 -16.04
C THR A 130 0.86 -14.58 -15.79
N THR A 131 0.05 -15.29 -15.01
CA THR A 131 0.11 -16.76 -15.02
C THR A 131 -0.38 -17.29 -16.38
N PRO A 132 0.40 -18.15 -17.06
CA PRO A 132 0.07 -18.69 -18.39
C PRO A 132 -1.10 -19.68 -18.40
#